data_AF-X0Y744-F1
#
_entry.id   AF-X0Y744-F1
#
_cell.length_a   1.000
_cell.length_b   1.000
_cell.length_c   1.000
_cell.angle_alpha   90.00
_cell.angle_beta   90.00
_cell.angle_gamma   90.00
#
_symmetry.space_group_name_H-M   'P 1'
#
loop_
_entity.id
_entity.type
_entity.pdbx_description
1 polymer ?
#
loop_
_entity_poly.entity_id
_entity_poly.type
_entity_poly.pdbx_seq_one_letter_code
_entity_poly.pdbx_strand_id
1 'polypeptide(L)'
;LQKRVEFLRKYNSYSEARTIRFITPYPSCQLYLDAIDKGLLKDAEDFYNKFKNSDLMMVNFTKIPTAQAYQLLFKANMELMLDHLKHSKMTVDEANGILKGFFELYFENRIHFRGARKYGKGSMNV
;
A
#
# COMPACT_ATOMS: atom_id res chain seq x y z
N LEU A 1 4.73 -12.70 -4.73
CA LEU A 1 4.86 -11.59 -3.76
C LEU A 1 6.05 -11.82 -2.82
N GLN A 2 6.18 -12.99 -2.18
CA GLN A 2 7.25 -13.30 -1.21
C GLN A 2 8.68 -12.94 -1.66
N LYS A 3 9.07 -13.30 -2.89
CA LYS A 3 10.39 -12.93 -3.45
C LYS A 3 10.70 -11.43 -3.37
N ARG A 4 9.68 -10.57 -3.52
CA ARG A 4 9.83 -9.10 -3.40
C ARG A 4 10.03 -8.67 -1.94
N VAL A 5 9.36 -9.32 -1.00
CA VAL A 5 9.55 -9.09 0.45
C VAL A 5 10.98 -9.46 0.85
N GLU A 6 11.44 -10.65 0.46
CA GLU A 6 12.81 -11.11 0.71
C GLU A 6 13.86 -10.17 0.12
N PHE A 7 13.64 -9.73 -1.13
CA PHE A 7 14.52 -8.77 -1.79
C PHE A 7 14.57 -7.43 -1.03
N LEU A 8 13.41 -6.88 -0.65
CA LEU A 8 13.35 -5.62 0.09
C LEU A 8 14.04 -5.73 1.44
N ARG A 9 13.84 -6.82 2.19
CA ARG A 9 14.51 -7.07 3.47
C ARG A 9 16.02 -7.15 3.31
N LYS A 10 16.50 -7.88 2.30
CA LYS A 10 17.94 -8.06 2.05
C LYS A 10 18.68 -6.74 1.79
N TYR A 11 18.04 -5.79 1.13
CA TYR A 11 18.68 -4.53 0.70
C TYR A 11 18.11 -3.29 1.39
N ASN A 12 17.39 -3.45 2.51
CA ASN A 12 16.85 -2.30 3.23
C ASN A 12 17.94 -1.57 4.01
N SER A 13 17.97 -0.24 3.91
CA SER A 13 18.80 0.61 4.78
C SER A 13 18.14 0.90 6.12
N TYR A 14 16.86 0.55 6.28
CA TYR A 14 16.03 0.81 7.46
C TYR A 14 15.93 2.29 7.86
N SER A 15 16.25 3.22 6.95
CA SER A 15 16.05 4.66 7.16
C SER A 15 14.56 5.06 7.07
N GLU A 16 13.75 4.29 6.35
CA GLU A 16 12.32 4.50 6.15
C GLU A 16 11.60 3.15 6.15
N ALA A 17 10.34 3.10 6.57
CA ALA A 17 9.54 1.89 6.43
C ALA A 17 9.09 1.72 4.98
N ARG A 18 9.69 0.73 4.32
CA ARG A 18 9.35 0.34 2.96
C ARG A 18 8.12 -0.55 2.99
N THR A 19 7.15 -0.25 2.14
CA THR A 19 5.96 -1.06 1.92
C THR A 19 5.80 -1.37 0.44
N ILE A 20 5.02 -2.40 0.15
CA ILE A 20 4.56 -2.75 -1.19
C ILE A 20 3.16 -2.18 -1.37
N ARG A 21 2.86 -1.70 -2.57
CA ARG A 21 1.54 -1.21 -2.97
C ARG A 21 1.17 -1.73 -4.35
N PHE A 22 -0.12 -1.73 -4.66
CA PHE A 22 -0.57 -1.87 -6.04
C PHE A 22 -0.19 -0.63 -6.84
N ILE A 23 0.01 -0.81 -8.13
CA ILE A 23 0.27 0.29 -9.04
C ILE A 23 -1.05 0.99 -9.37
N THR A 24 -1.03 2.32 -9.46
CA THR A 24 -2.19 3.11 -9.90
C THR A 24 -1.97 3.57 -11.34
N PRO A 25 -2.90 3.28 -12.27
CA PRO A 25 -2.81 3.74 -13.65
C PRO A 25 -3.25 5.21 -13.76
N TYR A 26 -2.38 6.14 -13.37
CA TYR A 26 -2.70 7.57 -13.43
C TYR A 26 -2.93 8.03 -14.88
N PRO A 27 -3.86 8.97 -15.12
CA PRO A 27 -4.12 9.49 -16.47
C PRO A 27 -2.84 9.90 -17.20
N SER A 28 -2.80 9.60 -18.50
CA SER A 28 -1.68 9.88 -19.41
C SER A 28 -0.45 8.96 -19.30
N CYS A 29 -0.43 7.97 -18.39
CA CYS A 29 0.63 6.94 -18.40
C CYS A 29 0.28 5.74 -19.30
N GLN A 30 1.28 4.97 -19.73
CA GLN A 30 1.05 3.77 -20.54
C GLN A 30 0.10 2.78 -19.86
N LEU A 31 0.24 2.57 -18.55
CA LEU A 31 -0.62 1.65 -17.80
C LEU A 31 -2.10 2.09 -17.77
N TYR A 32 -2.35 3.40 -17.90
CA TYR A 32 -3.71 3.94 -18.01
C TYR A 32 -4.32 3.65 -19.38
N LEU A 33 -3.54 3.78 -20.46
CA LEU A 33 -3.97 3.35 -21.79
C LEU A 33 -4.27 1.85 -21.80
N ASP A 34 -3.39 1.04 -21.21
CA ASP A 34 -3.59 -0.41 -21.08
C ASP A 34 -4.87 -0.74 -20.29
N ALA A 35 -5.25 0.08 -19.31
CA ALA A 35 -6.48 -0.10 -18.53
C ALA A 35 -7.73 0.20 -19.37
N ILE A 36 -7.67 1.23 -20.23
CA ILE A 36 -8.75 1.57 -21.17
C ILE A 36 -8.91 0.46 -22.21
N ASP A 37 -7.81 0.02 -22.83
CA ASP A 37 -7.83 -1.01 -23.87
C ASP A 37 -8.39 -2.36 -23.35
N LYS A 38 -8.19 -2.65 -22.06
CA LYS A 38 -8.72 -3.83 -21.39
C LYS A 38 -10.16 -3.66 -20.88
N GLY A 39 -10.77 -2.49 -21.06
CA GLY A 39 -12.10 -2.16 -20.54
C GLY A 39 -12.18 -2.06 -19.01
N LEU A 40 -11.05 -1.90 -18.33
CA LEU A 40 -10.97 -1.75 -16.87
C LEU A 40 -11.23 -0.30 -16.41
N LEU A 41 -10.97 0.66 -17.30
CA LEU A 41 -11.32 2.08 -17.17
C LEU A 41 -11.96 2.58 -18.45
N LYS A 42 -12.83 3.58 -18.32
CA LYS A 42 -13.43 4.25 -19.48
C LYS A 42 -12.59 5.45 -19.96
N ASP A 43 -12.32 6.38 -19.05
CA ASP A 43 -11.69 7.67 -19.33
C ASP A 43 -11.14 8.28 -18.02
N ALA A 44 -10.71 9.54 -18.08
CA ALA A 44 -10.09 10.21 -16.93
C ALA A 44 -11.12 10.53 -15.84
N GLU A 45 -12.36 10.82 -16.23
CA GLU A 45 -13.45 11.08 -15.29
C GLU A 45 -13.79 9.81 -14.48
N ASP A 46 -13.89 8.67 -15.15
CA ASP A 46 -14.06 7.36 -14.51
C ASP A 46 -12.90 7.05 -13.54
N PHE A 47 -11.67 7.40 -13.90
CA PHE A 47 -10.52 7.30 -13.00
C PHE A 47 -10.72 8.12 -11.71
N TYR A 48 -11.03 9.41 -11.82
CA TYR A 48 -11.15 10.29 -10.65
C TYR A 48 -12.35 9.92 -9.77
N ASN A 49 -13.43 9.40 -10.36
CA ASN A 49 -14.59 8.90 -9.62
C ASN A 49 -14.24 7.63 -8.82
N LYS A 50 -13.45 6.72 -9.39
CA LYS A 50 -13.03 5.45 -8.76
C LYS A 50 -11.85 5.61 -7.78
N PHE A 51 -10.95 6.57 -7.99
CA PHE A 51 -9.76 6.73 -7.16
C PHE A 51 -10.11 7.24 -5.75
N LYS A 52 -9.92 6.39 -4.73
CA LYS A 52 -10.20 6.75 -3.32
C LYS A 52 -8.96 6.89 -2.46
N ASN A 53 -7.92 6.10 -2.72
CA ASN A 53 -6.69 6.06 -1.94
C ASN A 53 -5.57 5.43 -2.77
N SER A 54 -4.36 5.98 -2.69
CA SER A 54 -3.17 5.47 -3.39
C SER A 54 -2.65 4.12 -2.88
N ASP A 55 -3.02 3.72 -1.67
CA ASP A 55 -2.69 2.41 -1.10
C ASP A 55 -3.75 1.34 -1.42
N LEU A 56 -4.90 1.75 -1.99
CA LEU A 56 -5.91 0.83 -2.50
C LEU A 56 -5.65 0.44 -3.96
N MET A 57 -6.07 -0.76 -4.31
CA MET A 57 -6.11 -1.23 -5.69
C MET A 57 -7.17 -0.43 -6.46
N MET A 58 -6.72 0.47 -7.33
CA MET A 58 -7.61 1.25 -8.19
C MET A 58 -8.13 0.43 -9.38
N VAL A 59 -7.25 -0.35 -10.02
CA VAL A 59 -7.59 -1.31 -11.09
C VAL A 59 -6.92 -2.63 -10.79
N ASN A 60 -7.66 -3.73 -10.94
CA ASN A 60 -7.14 -5.07 -10.77
C ASN A 60 -6.63 -5.62 -12.10
N PHE A 61 -5.32 -5.50 -12.35
CA PHE A 61 -4.66 -6.08 -13.53
C PHE A 61 -4.30 -7.57 -13.37
N THR A 62 -4.64 -8.17 -12.22
CA THR A 62 -4.28 -9.55 -11.90
C THR A 62 -5.44 -10.50 -12.19
N LYS A 63 -5.18 -11.81 -12.11
CA LYS A 63 -6.21 -12.85 -12.19
C LYS A 63 -6.76 -13.26 -10.82
N ILE A 64 -6.34 -12.61 -9.73
CA ILE A 64 -6.78 -12.95 -8.38
C ILE A 64 -7.88 -11.99 -7.92
N PRO A 65 -8.87 -12.46 -7.13
CA PRO A 65 -9.89 -11.60 -6.55
C PRO A 65 -9.27 -10.50 -5.68
N THR A 66 -9.84 -9.31 -5.73
CA THR A 66 -9.33 -8.13 -5.01
C THR A 66 -9.21 -8.38 -3.50
N ALA A 67 -10.16 -9.09 -2.88
CA ALA A 67 -10.10 -9.46 -1.47
C ALA A 67 -8.88 -10.33 -1.15
N GLN A 68 -8.59 -11.33 -1.99
CA GLN A 68 -7.40 -12.18 -1.85
C GLN A 68 -6.11 -11.38 -2.09
N ALA A 69 -6.12 -10.45 -3.05
CA ALA A 69 -4.99 -9.57 -3.31
C ALA A 69 -4.65 -8.70 -2.08
N TYR A 70 -5.66 -8.17 -1.38
CA TYR A 70 -5.46 -7.42 -0.15
C TYR A 70 -4.94 -8.28 1.00
N GLN A 71 -5.40 -9.52 1.15
CA GLN A 71 -4.84 -10.44 2.16
C GLN A 71 -3.34 -10.67 1.94
N LEU A 72 -2.94 -10.91 0.69
CA LEU A 72 -1.53 -11.10 0.32
C LEU A 72 -0.72 -9.82 0.54
N LEU A 73 -1.25 -8.66 0.16
CA LEU A 73 -0.58 -7.38 0.34
C LEU A 73 -0.39 -7.03 1.82
N PHE A 74 -1.44 -7.22 2.63
CA PHE A 74 -1.40 -7.01 4.07
C PHE A 74 -0.33 -7.86 4.72
N LYS A 75 -0.31 -9.17 4.42
CA LYS A 75 0.71 -10.09 4.94
C LYS A 75 2.13 -9.64 4.57
N ALA A 76 2.35 -9.27 3.31
CA ALA A 76 3.65 -8.79 2.85
C ALA A 76 4.09 -7.51 3.56
N ASN A 77 3.19 -6.54 3.72
CA ASN A 77 3.48 -5.29 4.41
C ASN A 77 3.67 -5.49 5.91
N MET A 78 2.96 -6.44 6.52
CA MET A 78 3.16 -6.85 7.90
C MET A 78 4.56 -7.43 8.11
N GLU A 79 5.01 -8.34 7.24
CA GLU A 79 6.36 -8.90 7.30
C GLU A 79 7.44 -7.80 7.18
N LEU A 80 7.27 -6.86 6.24
CA LEU A 80 8.19 -5.73 6.08
C LEU A 80 8.21 -4.79 7.28
N MET A 81 7.05 -4.55 7.90
CA MET A 81 6.93 -3.69 9.07
C MET A 81 7.60 -4.31 10.29
N LEU A 82 7.37 -5.61 10.53
CA LEU A 82 8.01 -6.35 11.62
C LEU A 82 9.53 -6.46 11.42
N ASP A 83 9.98 -6.60 10.18
CA ASP A 83 11.41 -6.57 9.87
C ASP A 83 12.01 -5.18 10.11
N HIS A 84 11.31 -4.10 9.73
CA HIS A 84 11.74 -2.73 9.99
C HIS A 84 11.79 -2.41 11.49
N LEU A 85 10.79 -2.84 12.26
CA LEU A 85 10.76 -2.70 13.73
C LEU A 85 12.00 -3.32 14.38
N LYS A 86 12.43 -4.50 13.91
CA LYS A 86 13.60 -5.21 14.46
C LYS A 86 14.94 -4.51 14.20
N HIS A 87 15.03 -3.70 13.15
CA HIS A 87 16.28 -3.14 12.65
C HIS A 87 16.33 -1.60 12.66
N SER A 88 15.34 -0.94 13.27
CA SER A 88 15.24 0.52 13.32
C SER A 88 14.93 1.02 14.73
N LYS A 89 14.71 2.33 14.88
CA LYS A 89 14.27 2.96 16.13
C LYS A 89 12.75 3.06 16.27
N MET A 90 12.01 2.48 15.33
CA MET A 90 10.55 2.42 15.38
C MET A 90 10.09 1.77 16.69
N THR A 91 9.02 2.29 17.28
CA THR A 91 8.39 1.66 18.45
C THR A 91 7.33 0.64 18.04
N VAL A 92 7.00 -0.26 18.97
CA VAL A 92 5.90 -1.22 18.77
C VAL A 92 4.57 -0.50 18.50
N ASP A 93 4.33 0.64 19.16
CA ASP A 93 3.10 1.43 18.97
C ASP A 93 3.02 2.06 17.57
N GLU A 94 4.15 2.57 17.06
CA GLU A 94 4.24 3.08 15.69
C GLU A 94 3.98 1.97 14.66
N ALA A 95 4.58 0.79 14.87
CA ALA A 95 4.34 -0.38 14.02
C ALA A 95 2.87 -0.79 14.03
N ASN A 96 2.26 -0.91 15.23
CA ASN A 96 0.86 -1.29 15.41
C ASN A 96 -0.08 -0.26 14.78
N GLY A 97 0.18 1.03 14.93
CA GLY A 97 -0.62 2.09 14.31
C GLY A 97 -0.64 1.99 12.78
N ILE A 98 0.52 1.68 12.17
CA ILE A 98 0.61 1.49 10.72
C ILE A 98 -0.10 0.22 10.26
N LEU A 99 0.09 -0.90 10.97
CA LEU A 99 -0.59 -2.16 10.66
C LEU A 99 -2.11 -2.02 10.79
N LYS A 100 -2.58 -1.32 11.83
CA LYS A 100 -3.99 -0.98 12.00
C LYS A 100 -4.50 -0.14 10.82
N GLY A 101 -3.75 0.89 10.42
CA GLY A 101 -4.09 1.71 9.26
C GLY A 101 -4.22 0.91 7.96
N PHE A 102 -3.31 -0.05 7.71
CA PHE A 102 -3.43 -0.96 6.58
C PHE A 102 -4.64 -1.88 6.69
N PHE A 103 -4.88 -2.46 7.87
CA PHE A 103 -6.01 -3.36 8.10
C PHE A 103 -7.35 -2.65 7.84
N GLU A 104 -7.54 -1.48 8.47
CA GLU A 104 -8.74 -0.67 8.31
C GLU A 104 -8.94 -0.22 6.85
N LEU A 105 -7.86 0.11 6.16
CA LEU A 105 -7.92 0.51 4.75
C LEU A 105 -8.34 -0.67 3.86
N TYR A 106 -7.74 -1.84 4.04
CA TYR A 106 -7.93 -3.00 3.15
C TYR A 106 -9.21 -3.79 3.44
N PHE A 107 -9.69 -3.78 4.69
CA PHE A 107 -10.76 -4.68 5.14
C PHE A 107 -11.96 -3.94 5.74
N GLU A 108 -11.83 -2.67 6.13
CA GLU A 108 -12.94 -1.89 6.73
C GLU A 108 -13.35 -0.67 5.91
N ASN A 109 -12.76 -0.49 4.71
CA ASN A 109 -13.06 0.63 3.81
C ASN A 109 -12.79 2.02 4.44
N ARG A 110 -11.89 2.11 5.45
CA ARG A 110 -11.50 3.40 6.04
C ARG A 110 -10.39 4.05 5.23
N ILE A 111 -10.77 5.01 4.38
CA ILE A 111 -9.87 5.61 3.39
C ILE A 111 -8.98 6.74 3.93
N HIS A 112 -8.84 6.95 5.24
CA HIS A 112 -8.07 8.07 5.81
C HIS A 112 -6.56 7.79 5.91
N PHE A 113 -6.15 6.52 5.96
CA PHE A 113 -4.74 6.14 6.02
C PHE A 113 -4.01 6.59 4.75
N ARG A 114 -2.75 7.03 4.89
CA ARG A 114 -1.97 7.68 3.81
C ARG A 114 -0.56 7.08 3.66
N GLY A 115 -0.41 5.82 4.07
CA GLY A 115 0.84 5.08 4.02
C GLY A 115 1.68 5.21 5.29
N ALA A 116 2.71 4.39 5.38
CA ALA A 116 3.70 4.39 6.45
C ALA A 116 4.67 5.59 6.27
N ARG A 117 4.31 6.78 6.78
CA ARG A 117 5.16 7.98 6.71
C ARG A 117 5.61 8.42 8.10
N LYS A 118 6.92 8.68 8.23
CA LYS A 118 7.69 9.24 9.36
C LYS A 118 7.76 8.40 10.65
N TYR A 119 8.99 8.20 11.14
CA TYR A 119 9.32 7.86 12.53
C TYR A 119 10.10 9.05 13.10
N GLY A 120 9.51 9.76 14.06
CA GLY A 120 10.14 10.95 14.64
C GLY A 120 9.12 11.95 15.19
N LYS A 121 9.11 12.08 16.53
CA LYS A 121 8.36 13.02 17.37
C LYS A 121 7.51 14.06 16.61
N GLY A 122 6.19 13.93 16.70
CA GLY A 122 5.30 15.05 16.40
C GLY A 122 3.91 14.66 15.91
N SER A 123 3.11 14.05 16.78
CA SER A 123 1.65 14.24 16.78
C SER A 123 1.08 13.81 18.13
N MET A 124 1.48 14.51 19.19
CA MET A 124 0.52 14.80 20.25
C MET A 124 -0.33 15.94 19.71
N ASN A 125 -1.56 15.63 19.32
CA ASN A 125 -2.57 16.67 19.22
C ASN A 125 -3.22 16.79 20.60
N VAL A 126 -2.98 17.96 21.17
CA VAL A 126 -3.85 18.69 22.10
C VAL A 126 -5.27 18.73 21.55
#